data_AF-A0A1X0S079-F1
#
_entry.id   AF-A0A1X0S079-F1
#
_cell.length_a   1.000
_cell.length_b   1.000
_cell.length_c   1.000
_cell.angle_alpha   90.00
_cell.angle_beta   90.00
_cell.angle_gamma   90.00
#
_symmetry.space_group_name_H-M   'P 1'
#
loop_
_entity.id
_entity.type
_entity.pdbx_description
1 polymer ?
#
loop_
_entity_poly.entity_id
_entity_poly.type
_entity_poly.pdbx_seq_one_letter_code
_entity_poly.pdbx_strand_id
1 'polypeptide(L)'
;MQTIQWGIEFVYVDEYLTSQICSKCKSKQLNNISIIGSKRRVHSVLKCESCGTVWNHDVNSALNIYGIFVYKSKYDNESPPLPFKRPSED
;
A
#
# COMPACT_ATOMS: atom_id res chain seq x y z
N MET A 1 17.13 -11.01 -1.33
CA MET A 1 17.52 -12.20 -0.55
C MET A 1 16.25 -12.97 -0.24
N GLN A 2 16.06 -14.15 -0.83
CA GLN A 2 14.95 -15.05 -0.49
C GLN A 2 15.44 -16.00 0.60
N THR A 3 14.61 -16.25 1.60
CA THR A 3 14.91 -17.21 2.67
C THR A 3 13.77 -18.20 2.77
N ILE A 4 14.08 -19.49 2.71
CA ILE A 4 13.10 -20.56 2.90
C ILE A 4 13.25 -21.07 4.32
N GLN A 5 12.18 -20.99 5.11
CA GLN A 5 12.12 -21.56 6.45
C GLN A 5 10.81 -22.33 6.59
N TRP A 6 10.87 -23.61 6.99
CA TRP A 6 9.68 -24.47 7.16
C TRP A 6 8.79 -24.61 5.91
N GLY A 7 9.37 -24.49 4.71
CA GLY A 7 8.61 -24.53 3.46
C GLY A 7 7.89 -23.21 3.12
N ILE A 8 8.14 -22.14 3.87
CA ILE A 8 7.65 -20.78 3.59
C ILE A 8 8.79 -19.98 2.98
N GLU A 9 8.52 -19.38 1.81
CA GLU A 9 9.43 -18.45 1.16
C GLU A 9 9.13 -17.01 1.60
N PHE A 10 10.15 -16.31 2.06
CA PHE A 10 10.08 -14.89 2.39
C PHE A 10 10.64 -14.05 1.24
N VAL A 11 9.85 -13.10 0.77
CA VAL A 11 10.21 -12.18 -0.31
C VAL A 11 10.13 -10.74 0.19
N TYR A 12 11.21 -9.99 -0.04
CA TYR A 12 11.24 -8.57 0.31
C TYR A 12 10.54 -7.73 -0.75
N VAL A 13 9.65 -6.84 -0.30
CA VAL A 13 8.95 -5.87 -1.14
C VAL A 13 9.26 -4.48 -0.60
N ASP A 14 9.55 -3.53 -1.49
CA ASP A 14 9.72 -2.13 -1.11
C ASP A 14 8.36 -1.54 -0.72
N GLU A 15 8.26 -1.06 0.52
CA GLU A 15 7.02 -0.54 1.10
C GLU A 15 6.74 0.93 0.76
N TYR A 16 7.55 1.57 -0.09
CA TYR A 16 7.40 2.96 -0.48
C TYR A 16 5.94 3.31 -0.87
N LEU A 17 5.35 4.24 -0.12
CA LEU A 17 3.97 4.73 -0.26
C LEU A 17 2.85 3.68 -0.14
N THR A 18 3.12 2.44 0.27
CA THR A 18 2.10 1.37 0.35
C THR A 18 0.93 1.72 1.28
N SER A 19 1.17 2.49 2.33
CA SER A 19 0.13 3.00 3.24
C SER A 19 -0.60 4.25 2.74
N GLN A 20 -0.03 4.96 1.76
CA GLN A 20 -0.51 6.26 1.29
C GLN A 20 -1.33 6.19 0.00
N ILE A 21 -1.40 5.00 -0.63
CA ILE A 21 -2.08 4.78 -1.91
C ILE A 21 -3.27 3.84 -1.71
N CYS A 22 -4.41 4.17 -2.30
CA CYS A 22 -5.60 3.32 -2.22
C CYS A 22 -5.37 2.00 -2.96
N SER A 23 -5.55 0.87 -2.26
CA SER A 23 -5.37 -0.46 -2.87
C SER A 23 -6.34 -0.74 -4.02
N LYS A 24 -7.53 -0.12 -3.98
CA LYS A 24 -8.59 -0.29 -5.00
C LYS A 24 -8.36 0.55 -6.25
N CYS A 25 -8.21 1.87 -6.11
CA CYS A 25 -8.15 2.78 -7.28
C CYS A 25 -6.77 3.39 -7.54
N LYS A 26 -5.77 3.08 -6.71
CA LYS A 26 -4.38 3.56 -6.83
C LYS A 26 -4.20 5.08 -6.71
N SER A 27 -5.23 5.81 -6.28
CA SER A 27 -5.12 7.23 -5.92
C SER A 27 -4.38 7.42 -4.59
N LYS A 28 -3.61 8.50 -4.47
CA LYS A 28 -2.93 8.94 -3.24
C LYS A 28 -3.81 9.82 -2.33
N GLN A 29 -5.06 10.07 -2.72
CA GLN A 29 -6.00 10.89 -1.96
C GLN A 29 -6.62 10.07 -0.82
N LEU A 30 -5.85 9.81 0.23
CA LEU A 30 -6.30 9.13 1.45
C LEU A 30 -6.33 10.10 2.62
N ASN A 31 -7.41 10.09 3.38
CA ASN A 31 -7.56 10.89 4.60
C ASN A 31 -7.99 10.02 5.78
N ASN A 32 -7.52 10.38 6.98
CA ASN A 32 -8.10 9.82 8.19
C ASN A 32 -9.52 10.33 8.40
N ILE A 33 -10.38 9.45 8.89
CA ILE A 33 -11.74 9.81 9.26
C ILE A 33 -11.72 10.58 10.59
N SER A 34 -12.51 11.64 10.70
CA SER A 34 -12.75 12.34 11.96
C SER A 34 -14.02 11.81 12.64
N ILE A 35 -14.01 11.80 13.97
CA ILE A 35 -15.21 11.49 14.75
C ILE A 35 -16.13 12.71 14.69
N ILE A 36 -17.41 12.52 14.36
CA ILE A 36 -18.42 13.60 14.32
C ILE A 36 -18.45 14.32 15.67
N GLY A 37 -18.40 15.65 15.64
CA GLY A 37 -18.35 16.47 16.87
C GLY A 37 -16.98 16.51 17.55
N SER A 38 -15.93 15.95 16.93
CA SER A 38 -14.56 15.99 17.44
C SER A 38 -13.55 16.37 16.37
N LYS A 39 -12.47 17.03 16.77
CA LYS A 39 -11.28 17.23 15.93
C LYS A 39 -10.36 16.00 15.90
N ARG A 40 -10.66 14.95 16.67
CA ARG A 40 -9.84 13.73 16.73
C ARG A 40 -9.96 12.93 15.44
N ARG A 41 -8.80 12.56 14.88
CA ARG A 41 -8.66 11.69 13.71
C ARG A 41 -8.49 10.25 14.16
N VAL A 42 -9.13 9.32 13.46
CA VAL A 42 -8.95 7.88 13.65
C VAL A 42 -7.79 7.43 12.78
N HIS A 43 -6.60 7.26 13.37
CA HIS A 43 -5.39 6.93 12.62
C HIS A 43 -5.48 5.57 11.90
N SER A 44 -6.15 4.59 12.52
CA SER A 44 -6.28 3.22 12.00
C SER A 44 -7.20 3.09 10.79
N VAL A 45 -7.95 4.13 10.43
CA VAL A 45 -8.93 4.08 9.34
C VAL A 45 -8.64 5.18 8.32
N LEU A 46 -8.54 4.78 7.05
CA LEU A 46 -8.36 5.67 5.91
C LEU A 46 -9.60 5.63 5.02
N LYS A 47 -10.01 6.79 4.53
CA LYS A 47 -10.97 6.96 3.45
C LYS A 47 -10.23 7.42 2.21
N CYS A 48 -10.48 6.76 1.08
CA CYS A 48 -10.07 7.27 -0.22
C CYS A 48 -11.08 8.29 -0.74
N GLU A 49 -10.63 9.51 -1.04
CA GLU A 49 -11.53 10.55 -1.59
C GLU A 49 -11.87 10.31 -3.06
N SER A 50 -11.03 9.58 -3.79
CA SER A 50 -11.26 9.29 -5.20
C SER A 50 -12.33 8.21 -5.44
N CYS A 51 -12.34 7.13 -4.66
CA CYS A 51 -13.29 6.02 -4.85
C CYS A 51 -14.21 5.77 -3.65
N GLY A 52 -14.15 6.64 -2.62
CA GLY A 52 -14.99 6.58 -1.42
C GLY A 52 -14.73 5.40 -0.49
N THR A 53 -13.80 4.51 -0.83
CA THR A 53 -13.64 3.27 -0.05
C THR A 53 -12.93 3.54 1.26
N VAL A 54 -13.45 2.94 2.33
CA VAL A 54 -12.93 3.06 3.70
C VAL A 54 -12.27 1.73 4.08
N TRP A 55 -11.02 1.78 4.53
CA TRP A 55 -10.27 0.60 4.95
C TRP A 55 -9.54 0.85 6.26
N ASN A 56 -9.27 -0.24 6.99
CA ASN A 56 -8.19 -0.23 7.95
C ASN A 56 -6.86 0.10 7.24
N HIS A 57 -6.05 0.95 7.84
CA HIS A 57 -4.78 1.45 7.31
C HIS A 57 -3.80 0.31 6.95
N ASP A 58 -3.73 -0.72 7.79
CA ASP A 58 -2.78 -1.82 7.63
C ASP A 58 -3.26 -2.81 6.57
N VAL A 59 -4.59 -3.03 6.47
CA VAL A 59 -5.18 -3.82 5.38
C VAL A 59 -4.91 -3.17 4.02
N ASN A 60 -5.02 -1.84 3.92
CA ASN A 60 -4.67 -1.11 2.70
C ASN A 60 -3.20 -1.32 2.31
N SER A 61 -2.30 -1.18 3.29
CA SER A 61 -0.85 -1.36 3.11
C SER A 61 -0.51 -2.79 2.67
N ALA A 62 -1.06 -3.80 3.35
CA ALA A 62 -0.83 -5.20 3.05
C ALA A 62 -1.31 -5.59 1.63
N LEU A 63 -2.47 -5.10 1.21
CA LEU A 63 -2.99 -5.34 -0.14
C LEU A 63 -2.11 -4.69 -1.22
N ASN A 64 -1.52 -3.53 -0.94
CA ASN A 64 -0.58 -2.90 -1.85
C ASN A 64 0.74 -3.66 -1.94
N ILE A 65 1.29 -4.11 -0.81
CA ILE A 65 2.48 -4.97 -0.75
C ILE A 65 2.26 -6.24 -1.59
N TYR A 66 1.11 -6.90 -1.40
CA TYR A 66 0.73 -8.07 -2.18
C TYR A 66 0.62 -7.75 -3.69
N GLY A 67 0.00 -6.61 -4.03
CA GLY A 67 -0.10 -6.17 -5.43
C GLY A 67 1.26 -5.94 -6.10
N ILE A 68 2.22 -5.37 -5.37
CA ILE A 68 3.59 -5.17 -5.86
C ILE A 68 4.29 -6.53 -6.05
N PHE A 69 4.15 -7.45 -5.09
CA PHE A 69 4.69 -8.80 -5.21
C PHE A 69 4.17 -9.52 -6.45
N VAL A 70 2.83 -9.54 -6.65
CA VAL A 70 2.20 -10.17 -7.82
C VAL A 70 2.68 -9.54 -9.13
N TYR A 71 2.84 -8.21 -9.16
CA TYR A 71 3.40 -7.52 -10.33
C TYR A 71 4.82 -8.00 -10.62
N LYS A 72 5.72 -7.92 -9.64
CA LYS A 72 7.13 -8.33 -9.83
C LYS A 72 7.26 -9.80 -10.26
N SER A 73 6.41 -10.68 -9.73
CA SER A 73 6.37 -12.09 -10.12
C SER A 73 5.92 -12.31 -11.58
N LYS A 74 5.15 -11.40 -12.17
CA LYS A 74 4.67 -11.50 -13.56
C LYS A 74 5.59 -10.85 -14.58
N TYR A 75 6.37 -9.86 -14.16
CA TYR A 75 7.20 -9.03 -15.03
C TYR A 75 8.69 -9.14 -14.64
N ASP A 76 9.16 -10.34 -14.29
CA ASP A 76 10.58 -10.65 -14.04
C ASP A 76 11.35 -9.63 -13.17
N ASN A 77 10.73 -9.18 -12.07
CA ASN A 77 11.28 -8.19 -11.14
C ASN A 77 11.53 -6.78 -11.74
N GLU A 78 10.79 -6.40 -12.77
CA GLU A 78 10.73 -5.02 -13.25
C GLU A 78 10.39 -4.01 -12.14
N SER A 79 10.68 -2.74 -12.43
CA SER A 79 10.34 -1.62 -11.53
C SER A 79 8.85 -1.65 -11.15
N PRO A 80 8.52 -1.34 -9.88
CA PRO A 80 7.13 -1.33 -9.44
C PRO A 80 6.31 -0.29 -10.24
N PRO A 81 4.99 -0.49 -10.35
CA PRO A 81 4.14 0.41 -11.12
C PRO A 81 4.21 1.83 -10.56
N LEU A 82 3.99 2.82 -11.44
CA LEU A 82 4.19 4.26 -11.18
C LEU A 82 3.76 4.79 -9.81
N PRO A 83 2.64 4.39 -9.17
CA PRO A 83 2.32 4.91 -7.84
C PRO A 83 3.32 4.47 -6.75
N PHE A 84 4.04 3.35 -6.92
CA PHE A 84 5.02 2.83 -5.96
C PHE A 84 6.47 2.95 -6.42
N LYS A 85 6.73 3.60 -7.56
CA LYS A 85 8.09 3.86 -8.03
C LYS A 85 8.69 5.00 -7.21
N ARG A 86 9.86 4.78 -6.60
CA ARG A 86 10.62 5.86 -5.96
C ARG A 86 11.05 6.90 -7.02
N PRO A 87 11.01 8.19 -6.70
CA PRO A 87 11.69 9.21 -7.51
C PRO A 87 13.16 8.85 -7.67
N SER A 88 13.76 9.17 -8.82
CA SER A 88 15.22 9.14 -8.94
C SER A 88 15.82 10.17 -7.98
N GLU A 89 16.92 9.83 -7.33
CA GLU A 89 17.75 10.82 -6.65
C GLU A 89 18.40 11.71 -7.73
N ASP A 90 18.30 13.03 -7.57
CA ASP A 90 18.97 14.02 -8.42
C ASP A 90 20.47 14.11 -8.10
#